data_AF-A0A2V9HJH1-F1
#
_entry.id   AF-A0A2V9HJH1-F1
#
_cell.length_a   1.000
_cell.length_b   1.000
_cell.length_c   1.000
_cell.angle_alpha   90.00
_cell.angle_beta   90.00
_cell.angle_gamma   90.00
#
_symmetry.space_group_name_H-M   'P 1'
#
loop_
_entity.id
_entity.type
_entity.pdbx_description
1 polymer ?
#
loop_
_entity_poly.entity_id
_entity_poly.type
_entity_poly.pdbx_seq_one_letter_code
_entity_poly.pdbx_strand_id
1 'polypeptide(L)'
;FELAMSSAKKAVTLQPTLGAARGVLAKLYMQTGQYQEAVDQCRKALSSDPKDQTALYRLIQALRKTGQKAEIPDLLKRLAQLREQATKEERERYRYKLI
;
A
#
# COMPACT_ATOMS: atom_id res chain seq x y z
N PHE A 1 12.17 -1.62 17.24
CA PHE A 1 11.96 -1.51 15.78
C PHE A 1 12.76 -2.56 15.00
N GLU A 2 14.00 -2.87 15.39
CA GLU A 2 14.86 -3.82 14.65
C GLU A 2 14.30 -5.24 14.54
N LEU A 3 13.73 -5.80 15.62
CA LEU A 3 13.10 -7.13 15.58
C LEU A 3 11.92 -7.16 14.59
N ALA A 4 11.09 -6.11 14.58
CA ALA A 4 9.96 -6.02 13.65
C ALA A 4 10.42 -5.93 12.19
N MET A 5 11.48 -5.15 11.92
CA MET A 5 12.10 -5.08 10.60
C MET A 5 12.70 -6.44 10.19
N SER A 6 13.38 -7.14 11.09
CA SER A 6 13.96 -8.46 10.83
C SER A 6 12.87 -9.48 10.49
N SER A 7 11.80 -9.55 11.29
CA SER A 7 10.67 -10.45 11.03
C SER A 7 9.96 -10.13 9.72
N ALA A 8 9.74 -8.85 9.42
CA ALA A 8 9.10 -8.44 8.18
C ALA A 8 10.00 -8.69 6.94
N LYS A 9 11.33 -8.51 7.06
CA LYS A 9 12.29 -8.89 6.01
C LYS A 9 12.25 -10.40 5.77
N LYS A 10 12.26 -11.22 6.83
CA LYS A 10 12.10 -12.67 6.72
C LYS A 10 10.79 -13.07 6.04
N ALA A 11 9.69 -12.39 6.36
CA ALA A 11 8.41 -12.64 5.70
C ALA A 11 8.47 -12.35 4.20
N VAL A 12 9.13 -11.26 3.78
CA VAL A 12 9.32 -10.94 2.36
C VAL A 12 10.30 -11.90 1.67
N THR A 13 11.31 -12.43 2.36
CA THR A 13 12.19 -13.47 1.77
C THR A 13 11.48 -14.80 1.61
N LEU A 14 10.60 -15.18 2.55
CA LEU A 14 9.83 -16.42 2.48
C LEU A 14 8.72 -16.34 1.44
N GLN A 15 8.06 -15.18 1.32
CA GLN A 15 7.01 -14.97 0.33
C GLN A 15 7.21 -13.62 -0.39
N PRO A 16 8.02 -13.60 -1.47
CA PRO A 16 8.29 -12.41 -2.26
C PRO A 16 7.10 -11.89 -3.06
N THR A 17 5.90 -12.42 -2.91
CA THR A 17 4.68 -11.88 -3.55
C THR A 17 3.68 -11.39 -2.53
N LEU A 18 3.97 -11.54 -1.23
CA LEU A 18 3.08 -11.15 -0.16
C LEU A 18 3.07 -9.63 0.03
N GLY A 19 2.13 -8.97 -0.64
CA GLY A 19 1.91 -7.52 -0.53
C GLY A 19 1.74 -7.05 0.91
N ALA A 20 1.08 -7.85 1.76
CA ALA A 20 0.90 -7.54 3.18
C ALA A 20 2.24 -7.40 3.93
N ALA A 21 3.20 -8.31 3.72
CA ALA A 21 4.52 -8.25 4.37
C ALA A 21 5.32 -7.03 3.90
N ARG A 22 5.24 -6.70 2.60
CA ARG A 22 5.83 -5.46 2.06
C ARG A 22 5.18 -4.22 2.64
N GLY A 23 3.86 -4.23 2.82
CA GLY A 23 3.11 -3.16 3.47
C GLY A 23 3.57 -2.94 4.91
N VAL A 24 3.87 -4.02 5.65
CA VAL A 24 4.45 -3.94 7.00
C VAL A 24 5.85 -3.34 6.95
N LEU A 25 6.72 -3.78 6.03
CA LEU A 25 8.05 -3.18 5.86
C LEU A 25 7.95 -1.68 5.54
N ALA A 26 7.10 -1.29 4.60
CA ALA A 26 6.89 0.11 4.26
C ALA A 26 6.45 0.94 5.47
N LYS A 27 5.54 0.40 6.30
CA LYS A 27 5.10 1.06 7.54
C LYS A 27 6.28 1.23 8.51
N LEU A 28 7.10 0.20 8.69
CA LEU A 28 8.26 0.25 9.59
C LEU A 28 9.29 1.28 9.09
N TYR A 29 9.58 1.29 7.78
CA TYR A 29 10.45 2.28 7.16
C TYR A 29 9.93 3.72 7.32
N MET A 30 8.63 3.93 7.19
CA MET A 30 8.01 5.23 7.48
C MET A 30 8.21 5.66 8.94
N GLN A 31 8.13 4.73 9.90
CA GLN A 31 8.29 5.01 11.33
C GLN A 31 9.75 5.31 11.71
N THR A 32 10.72 4.76 10.98
CA THR A 32 12.15 4.99 11.19
C THR A 32 12.73 6.15 10.37
N GLY A 33 11.88 6.88 9.62
CA GLY A 33 12.31 8.01 8.78
C GLY A 33 12.95 7.61 7.45
N GLN A 34 12.99 6.31 7.13
CA GLN A 34 13.53 5.72 5.91
C GLN A 34 12.49 5.80 4.78
N TYR A 35 12.14 7.03 4.39
CA TYR A 35 11.01 7.26 3.49
C TYR A 35 11.25 6.75 2.07
N GLN A 36 12.50 6.72 1.60
CA GLN A 36 12.82 6.22 0.26
C GLN A 36 12.62 4.69 0.18
N GLU A 37 13.08 3.97 1.20
CA GLU A 37 12.86 2.53 1.34
C GLU A 37 11.37 2.21 1.48
N ALA A 38 10.62 3.06 2.18
CA ALA A 38 9.16 2.94 2.24
C ALA A 38 8.50 3.07 0.85
N VAL A 39 8.94 4.02 0.03
CA VAL A 39 8.49 4.16 -1.37
C VAL A 39 8.75 2.86 -2.14
N ASP A 40 9.96 2.32 -2.08
CA ASP A 40 10.33 1.10 -2.81
C ASP A 40 9.48 -0.10 -2.40
N GLN A 41 9.26 -0.29 -1.09
CA GLN A 41 8.41 -1.38 -0.60
C GLN A 41 6.95 -1.20 -0.99
N CYS A 42 6.43 0.03 -1.00
CA CYS A 42 5.07 0.29 -1.48
C CYS A 42 4.92 0.00 -2.97
N ARG A 43 5.89 0.40 -3.81
CA ARG A 43 5.87 0.08 -5.25
C ARG A 43 5.88 -1.42 -5.50
N LYS A 44 6.71 -2.17 -4.77
CA LYS A 44 6.76 -3.63 -4.84
C LYS A 44 5.49 -4.31 -4.29
N ALA A 45 4.80 -3.69 -3.33
CA ALA A 45 3.48 -4.16 -2.91
C ALA A 45 2.46 -3.96 -4.03
N LEU A 46 2.47 -2.79 -4.67
CA LEU A 46 1.56 -2.44 -5.77
C LEU A 46 1.83 -3.21 -7.08
N SER A 47 3.05 -3.73 -7.28
CA SER A 47 3.30 -4.67 -8.39
C SER A 47 2.64 -6.02 -8.17
N SER A 48 2.43 -6.43 -6.91
CA SER A 48 1.74 -7.67 -6.57
C SER A 48 0.23 -7.49 -6.53
N ASP A 49 -0.25 -6.39 -5.94
CA ASP A 49 -1.66 -6.00 -5.97
C ASP A 49 -1.79 -4.52 -6.38
N PRO A 50 -2.07 -4.26 -7.66
CA PRO A 50 -2.25 -2.89 -8.15
C PRO A 50 -3.50 -2.19 -7.58
N LYS A 51 -4.42 -2.92 -6.94
CA LYS A 51 -5.64 -2.37 -6.33
C LYS A 51 -5.53 -2.19 -4.83
N ASP A 52 -4.37 -2.48 -4.22
CA ASP A 52 -4.15 -2.31 -2.78
C ASP A 52 -4.20 -0.81 -2.41
N GLN A 53 -5.37 -0.41 -1.89
CA GLN A 53 -5.64 0.96 -1.44
C GLN A 53 -4.71 1.37 -0.27
N THR A 54 -4.30 0.41 0.56
CA THR A 54 -3.42 0.67 1.70
C THR A 54 -2.01 0.97 1.23
N ALA A 55 -1.49 0.19 0.27
CA ALA A 55 -0.18 0.44 -0.34
C ALA A 55 -0.16 1.76 -1.12
N LEU A 56 -1.21 2.09 -1.87
CA LEU A 56 -1.35 3.40 -2.54
C LEU A 56 -1.29 4.56 -1.53
N TYR A 57 -2.05 4.46 -0.44
CA TYR A 57 -2.08 5.50 0.58
C TYR A 57 -0.73 5.68 1.29
N ARG A 58 -0.02 4.59 1.57
CA ARG A 58 1.33 4.64 2.17
C ARG A 58 2.37 5.20 1.20
N LEU A 59 2.29 4.85 -0.09
CA LEU A 59 3.15 5.43 -1.13
C LEU A 59 3.00 6.96 -1.18
N ILE A 60 1.75 7.45 -1.23
CA ILE A 60 1.47 8.90 -1.24
C ILE A 60 2.08 9.59 -0.01
N GLN A 61 1.94 9.01 1.17
CA GLN A 61 2.53 9.58 2.39
C GLN A 61 4.07 9.58 2.33
N ALA A 62 4.68 8.52 1.86
CA ALA A 62 6.13 8.41 1.72
C ALA A 62 6.67 9.47 0.73
N LEU A 63 6.03 9.62 -0.43
CA LEU A 63 6.39 10.62 -1.44
C LEU A 63 6.26 12.07 -0.95
N ARG A 64 5.24 12.35 -0.11
CA ARG A 64 5.11 13.66 0.54
C ARG A 64 6.31 13.96 1.43
N LYS A 65 6.86 12.94 2.09
CA LYS A 65 8.02 13.06 2.98
C LYS A 65 9.35 13.13 2.23
N THR A 66 9.49 12.48 1.07
CA THR A 66 10.68 12.56 0.22
C THR A 66 10.70 13.78 -0.72
N GLY A 67 9.58 14.52 -0.83
CA GLY A 67 9.45 15.68 -1.73
C GLY A 67 9.14 15.31 -3.18
N GLN A 68 9.03 14.03 -3.51
CA GLN A 68 8.72 13.51 -4.85
C GLN A 68 7.22 13.63 -5.16
N LYS A 69 6.74 14.87 -5.28
CA LYS A 69 5.30 15.17 -5.38
C LYS A 69 4.70 14.99 -6.78
N ALA A 70 5.53 14.75 -7.79
CA ALA A 70 5.11 14.71 -9.19
C ALA A 70 4.01 13.68 -9.47
N GLU A 71 4.11 12.47 -8.89
CA GLU A 71 3.17 11.37 -9.12
C GLU A 71 1.98 11.34 -8.13
N ILE A 72 1.97 12.22 -7.12
CA ILE A 72 0.91 12.23 -6.09
C ILE A 72 -0.49 12.47 -6.67
N PRO A 73 -0.72 13.41 -7.61
CA PRO A 73 -2.05 13.65 -8.16
C PRO A 73 -2.64 12.40 -8.83
N ASP A 74 -1.84 11.69 -9.61
CA ASP A 74 -2.26 10.46 -10.29
C ASP A 74 -2.57 9.34 -9.30
N LEU A 75 -1.72 9.17 -8.28
CA LEU A 75 -1.95 8.19 -7.22
C LEU A 75 -3.22 8.48 -6.41
N LEU A 76 -3.50 9.76 -6.12
CA LEU A 76 -4.72 10.18 -5.45
C LEU A 76 -5.96 9.91 -6.29
N LYS A 77 -5.91 10.22 -7.59
CA LYS A 77 -7.00 9.92 -8.54
C LYS A 77 -7.30 8.43 -8.57
N ARG A 78 -6.26 7.60 -8.67
CA ARG A 78 -6.39 6.14 -8.66
C ARG A 78 -6.98 5.62 -7.35
N LEU A 79 -6.52 6.14 -6.20
CA LEU A 79 -7.04 5.76 -4.89
C LEU A 79 -8.53 6.13 -4.74
N ALA A 80 -8.94 7.31 -5.23
CA ALA A 80 -10.33 7.73 -5.22
C ALA A 80 -11.22 6.82 -6.07
N GLN A 81 -10.78 6.49 -7.29
CA GLN A 81 -11.49 5.58 -8.18
C GLN A 81 -11.67 4.18 -7.57
N LEU A 82 -10.61 3.62 -6.96
CA LEU A 82 -10.68 2.31 -6.32
C LEU A 82 -11.62 2.29 -5.13
N ARG A 83 -11.67 3.36 -4.33
CA ARG A 83 -12.62 3.49 -3.21
C ARG A 83 -14.05 3.57 -3.70
N GLU A 84 -14.30 4.38 -4.71
CA GLU A 84 -15.63 4.51 -5.31
C GLU A 84 -16.13 3.18 -5.88
N GLN A 85 -15.26 2.47 -6.61
CA GLN A 85 -15.56 1.13 -7.14
C GLN A 85 -15.85 0.13 -6.02
N ALA A 86 -15.00 0.07 -4.99
CA ALA A 86 -15.22 -0.82 -3.85
C ALA A 86 -16.56 -0.55 -3.15
N THR A 87 -16.90 0.73 -2.92
CA THR A 87 -18.19 1.12 -2.32
C THR A 87 -19.38 0.75 -3.19
N LYS A 88 -19.27 0.90 -4.52
CA LYS A 88 -20.32 0.48 -5.47
C LYS A 88 -20.49 -1.03 -5.49
N GLU A 89 -19.38 -1.78 -5.58
CA GLU A 89 -19.37 -3.25 -5.59
C GLU A 89 -19.95 -3.85 -4.30
N GLU A 90 -19.62 -3.26 -3.14
CA GLU A 90 -20.21 -3.65 -1.85
C GLU A 90 -21.73 -3.44 -1.86
N ARG A 91 -22.20 -2.25 -2.26
CA ARG A 91 -23.64 -1.94 -2.34
C ARG A 91 -24.40 -2.90 -3.24
N GLU A 92 -23.86 -3.21 -4.42
CA GLU A 92 -24.47 -4.17 -5.33
C GLU A 92 -24.46 -5.59 -4.74
N ARG A 93 -23.37 -6.03 -4.11
CA ARG A 93 -23.33 -7.35 -3.43
C ARG A 93 -24.38 -7.49 -2.32
N TYR A 94 -24.64 -6.44 -1.55
CA TYR A 94 -25.69 -6.46 -0.53
C TYR A 94 -27.10 -6.47 -1.14
N ARG A 95 -27.30 -5.81 -2.28
CA ARG A 95 -28.58 -5.79 -3.01
C ARG A 95 -29.00 -7.18 -3.49
N TYR A 96 -28.05 -8.01 -3.93
CA TYR A 96 -28.34 -9.36 -4.44
C TYR A 96 -28.48 -10.44 -3.35
N LYS A 97 -28.03 -10.19 -2.11
CA LYS A 97 -28.17 -11.16 -1.00
C LYS A 97 -29.51 -11.09 -0.24
N LEU A 98 -30.37 -10.16 -0.61
CA LEU A 98 -31.65 -9.85 0.06
C LEU A 98 -32.88 -10.26 -0.75
N ILE A 99 -32.70 -11.05 -1.82
CA ILE A 99 -33.75 -11.69 -2.63
C ILE A 99 -33.58 -13.20 -2.49
#